data_AF-A0A1M5BSJ2-F1
#
_entry.id   AF-A0A1M5BSJ2-F1
#
_cell.length_a   1.000
_cell.length_b   1.000
_cell.length_c   1.000
_cell.angle_alpha   90.00
_cell.angle_beta   90.00
_cell.angle_gamma   90.00
#
_symmetry.space_group_name_H-M   'P 1'
#
loop_
_entity.id
_entity.type
_entity.pdbx_description
1 polymer ?
#
loop_
_entity_poly.entity_id
_entity_poly.type
_entity_poly.pdbx_seq_one_letter_code
_entity_poly.pdbx_strand_id
1 'polypeptide(L)' 'MDREKMLLELEEYYEAAGFKDIYINKLKDMTDEELTELYINIFNLNYSWNLFKRVL' A
#
# COMPACT_ATOMS: atom_id res chain seq x y z
N MET A 1 -12.47 -1.77 4.44
CA MET A 1 -11.64 -2.20 3.30
C MET A 1 -11.35 -3.68 3.49
N ASP A 2 -11.28 -4.48 2.43
CA ASP A 2 -11.04 -5.92 2.56
C ASP A 2 -9.53 -6.23 2.66
N ARG A 3 -9.12 -7.13 3.56
CA ARG A 3 -7.72 -7.44 3.85
C ARG A 3 -7.02 -8.03 2.62
N GLU A 4 -7.67 -8.97 1.96
CA GLU A 4 -7.13 -9.64 0.77
C GLU A 4 -6.82 -8.63 -0.34
N LYS A 5 -7.70 -7.64 -0.51
CA LYS A 5 -7.50 -6.56 -1.47
C LYS A 5 -6.29 -5.68 -1.11
N MET A 6 -6.14 -5.30 0.16
CA MET A 6 -4.98 -4.48 0.60
C MET A 6 -3.66 -5.23 0.42
N LEU A 7 -3.65 -6.54 0.73
CA LEU A 7 -2.48 -7.38 0.51
C LEU A 7 -2.09 -7.40 -0.97
N LEU A 8 -3.04 -7.67 -1.87
CA LEU A 8 -2.77 -7.77 -3.30
C LEU A 8 -2.18 -6.47 -3.86
N GLU A 9 -2.78 -5.31 -3.53
CA GLU A 9 -2.28 -4.02 -4.00
C GLU A 9 -0.89 -3.67 -3.41
N LEU A 10 -0.61 -4.06 -2.16
CA LEU A 10 0.71 -3.88 -1.55
C LEU A 10 1.76 -4.81 -2.17
N GLU A 11 1.41 -6.07 -2.43
CA GLU A 11 2.28 -7.03 -3.10
C GLU A 11 2.66 -6.53 -4.50
N GLU A 12 1.69 -6.04 -5.27
CA GLU A 12 1.93 -5.42 -6.59
C GLU A 12 2.84 -4.18 -6.49
N TYR A 13 2.61 -3.30 -5.50
CA TYR A 13 3.45 -2.13 -5.27
C TYR A 13 4.91 -2.50 -4.98
N TYR A 14 5.15 -3.45 -4.08
CA TYR A 14 6.50 -3.88 -3.75
C TYR A 14 7.14 -4.71 -4.88
N GLU A 15 6.37 -5.46 -5.65
CA GLU A 15 6.86 -6.12 -6.86
C GLU A 15 7.32 -5.11 -7.92
N ALA A 16 6.53 -4.07 -8.19
CA ALA A 16 6.90 -3.01 -9.12
C ALA A 16 8.13 -2.21 -8.66
N ALA A 17 8.31 -2.08 -7.34
CA ALA A 17 9.47 -1.42 -6.73
C ALA A 17 10.72 -2.34 -6.64
N GLY A 18 10.61 -3.62 -6.99
CA GLY A 18 11.71 -4.59 -6.96
C GLY A 18 12.02 -5.18 -5.57
N PHE A 19 11.09 -5.08 -4.61
CA PHE A 19 11.23 -5.55 -3.22
C PHE A 19 10.37 -6.79 -2.88
N LYS A 20 9.87 -7.50 -3.91
CA LYS A 20 8.93 -8.63 -3.80
C LYS A 20 9.29 -9.62 -2.68
N ASP A 21 10.52 -10.11 -2.67
CA ASP A 21 10.95 -11.22 -1.79
C ASP A 21 11.08 -10.83 -0.32
N ILE A 22 11.25 -9.53 -0.03
CA ILE A 22 11.48 -9.03 1.34
C ILE A 22 10.14 -8.71 2.02
N TYR A 23 9.17 -8.20 1.25
CA TYR A 23 7.95 -7.63 1.81
C TYR A 23 6.75 -8.57 1.81
N ILE A 24 6.66 -9.55 0.91
CA ILE A 24 5.50 -10.47 0.86
C ILE A 24 5.29 -11.22 2.18
N ASN A 25 6.35 -11.79 2.76
CA ASN A 25 6.23 -12.52 4.02
C ASN A 25 5.87 -11.57 5.17
N LYS A 26 6.46 -10.37 5.17
CA LYS A 26 6.21 -9.35 6.19
C LYS A 26 4.77 -8.83 6.16
N LEU A 27 4.17 -8.70 4.97
CA LEU A 27 2.77 -8.27 4.82
C LEU A 27 1.79 -9.31 5.38
N LYS A 28 2.09 -10.60 5.22
CA LYS A 28 1.22 -11.69 5.69
C LYS A 28 1.20 -11.79 7.22
N ASP A 29 2.31 -11.48 7.87
CA ASP A 29 2.46 -11.52 9.32
C ASP A 29 1.88 -10.27 10.02
N MET A 30 1.56 -9.21 9.27
CA MET A 30 0.97 -7.99 9.84
C MET A 30 -0.47 -8.19 10.29
N THR A 31 -0.82 -7.57 11.41
CA THR A 31 -2.22 -7.43 11.84
C THR A 31 -3.04 -6.58 10.86
N ASP A 32 -4.36 -6.64 10.95
CA ASP A 32 -5.24 -5.83 10.09
C ASP A 32 -5.01 -4.32 10.26
N GLU A 33 -4.69 -3.89 11.48
CA GLU A 33 -4.44 -2.49 11.81
C GLU A 33 -3.12 -2.00 11.19
N GLU A 34 -2.04 -2.77 11.35
CA GLU A 34 -0.73 -2.44 10.75
C GLU A 34 -0.79 -2.42 9.23
N LEU A 35 -1.48 -3.40 8.63
CA LEU A 35 -1.67 -3.47 7.18
C LEU A 35 -2.47 -2.26 6.67
N THR A 36 -3.52 -1.88 7.40
CA THR A 36 -4.34 -0.71 7.07
C THR A 36 -3.53 0.57 7.16
N GLU A 37 -2.73 0.76 8.21
CA GLU A 37 -1.88 1.93 8.37
C GLU A 37 -0.82 2.02 7.26
N LEU A 38 -0.16 0.91 6.94
CA LEU A 38 0.81 0.83 5.85
C LEU A 38 0.18 1.18 4.50
N TYR A 39 -0.98 0.59 4.22
CA TYR A 39 -1.74 0.84 2.99
C TYR A 39 -2.11 2.32 2.86
N ILE A 40 -2.63 2.92 3.95
CA ILE A 40 -2.97 4.35 3.97
C ILE A 40 -1.69 5.17 3.75
N ASN A 41 -0.58 4.87 4.41
CA ASN A 41 0.65 5.65 4.24
C ASN A 41 1.17 5.61 2.79
N ILE A 42 1.12 4.46 2.12
CA ILE A 42 1.60 4.30 0.73
C ILE A 42 0.64 4.94 -0.28
N PHE A 43 -0.66 4.67 -0.17
CA PHE A 43 -1.64 5.03 -1.19
C PHE A 43 -2.39 6.34 -0.91
N ASN A 44 -2.49 6.79 0.35
CA ASN A 44 -3.11 8.06 0.72
C ASN A 44 -2.18 9.26 0.47
N LEU A 45 -0.85 9.07 0.53
CA LEU A 45 0.11 10.11 0.11
C LEU A 45 0.05 10.38 -1.41
N ASN A 46 -0.34 9.39 -2.22
CA ASN A 46 -0.59 9.58 -3.65
C ASN A 46 -1.90 10.33 -3.96
N TYR A 47 -2.85 10.38 -3.03
CA TYR A 47 -4.07 11.17 -3.19
C TYR A 47 -3.82 12.68 -3.06
N SER A 48 -2.79 13.09 -2.31
CA SER A 48 -2.44 14.51 -2.16
C SER A 48 -1.95 15.12 -3.49
N TRP A 49 -1.18 14.38 -4.30
CA TRP A 49 -0.73 14.83 -5.62
C TRP A 49 -1.87 15.05 -6.62
N ASN A 50 -2.93 14.24 -6.56
CA ASN A 50 -4.09 14.38 -7.44
C ASN A 50 -5.03 15.53 -7.04
N LEU A 51 -4.99 15.98 -5.78
CA LEU A 51 -5.68 17.22 -5.37
C LEU A 51 -4.93 18.46 -5.83
N PHE A 52 -3.59 18.49 -5.74
CA PHE A 52 -2.79 19.62 -6.21
C PHE A 52 -2.93 19.88 -7.73
N LYS A 53 -3.14 18.83 -8.55
CA LYS A 53 -3.37 18.97 -10.00
C LYS A 53 -4.79 19.41 -10.40
N ARG A 54 -5.76 19.40 -9.48
CA ARG A 54 -7.14 19.87 -9.75
C ARG A 54 -7.38 21.33 -9.36
N VAL A 55 -6.41 21.96 -8.68
CA VAL A 55 -6.48 23.35 -8.20
C VAL A 55 -5.51 24.28 -8.94
N LEU A 56 -4.81 23.77 -9.98
CA LEU A 56 -3.99 24.54 -10.91
C LEU A 56 -4.57 24.48 -12.32
#